data_AF-A0A0P9S3A2-F1
#
_entry.id   AF-A0A0P9S3A2-F1
#
_cell.length_a   1.000
_cell.length_b   1.000
_cell.length_c   1.000
_cell.angle_alpha   90.00
_cell.angle_beta   90.00
_cell.angle_gamma   90.00
#
_symmetry.space_group_name_H-M   'P 1'
#
loop_
_entity.id
_entity.type
_entity.pdbx_description
1 polymer ?
#
loop_
_entity_poly.entity_id
_entity_poly.type
_entity_poly.pdbx_seq_one_letter_code
_entity_poly.pdbx_strand_id
1 'polypeptide(L)'
;MPAVLQQIQQGTDMADPIRYSFGADEHLFAEVSESMSLEAFFKGLAVTRAVERLELDGVLDVCLANASFQIRFDPDRIAPHALLEAVRAAEVDAVAERTLQTRIIEIPVLYNDPWTHETLMRFRDRHQDPGSTDLEYAARINNLADVDAFIAAHSGAPWFVSMVGFVAGLPFMFQMVERERQLQVPKYLRPRTDTPKLTLGHGGCFGCIYSVRGAGGYQMFGVTPAPIYDLIWPLQRLKPDASICGFVRSSFPWMPFWLIPLVIPSRCRRCWHDQGAQTRSGDLGAGSWPRRLLPPGHSALGCAGPVCAQRCQSTGRQPTRCRRA
;
A
#
# COMPACT_ATOMS: atom_id res chain seq x y z
N MET A 1 10.44 -27.77 -25.40
CA MET A 1 10.98 -26.65 -24.61
C MET A 1 12.44 -26.46 -24.99
N PRO A 2 12.76 -25.48 -25.86
CA PRO A 2 13.66 -24.39 -25.43
C PRO A 2 13.45 -23.02 -26.12
N ALA A 3 12.32 -22.75 -26.80
CA ALA A 3 12.17 -21.51 -27.59
C ALA A 3 11.66 -20.25 -26.81
N VAL A 4 11.39 -20.36 -25.51
CA VAL A 4 10.71 -19.29 -24.73
C VAL A 4 11.69 -18.28 -24.09
N LEU A 5 13.01 -18.50 -24.19
CA LEU A 5 14.01 -17.67 -23.50
C LEU A 5 14.62 -16.55 -24.37
N GLN A 6 14.17 -16.35 -25.61
CA GLN A 6 14.86 -15.45 -26.57
C GLN A 6 14.08 -14.22 -27.05
N GLN A 7 12.92 -13.91 -26.47
CA GLN A 7 12.19 -12.66 -26.77
C GLN A 7 11.83 -11.89 -25.50
N ILE A 8 12.86 -11.47 -24.76
CA ILE A 8 12.78 -10.22 -23.99
C ILE A 8 13.28 -9.13 -24.94
N GLN A 9 12.49 -8.80 -25.96
CA GLN A 9 12.78 -7.67 -26.84
C GLN A 9 12.27 -6.38 -26.18
N GLN A 10 13.23 -5.66 -25.58
CA GLN A 10 13.33 -4.20 -25.58
C GLN A 10 12.04 -3.42 -25.33
N GLY A 11 11.63 -3.34 -24.06
CA GLY A 11 10.83 -2.22 -23.56
C GLY A 11 11.74 -1.02 -23.30
N THR A 12 11.39 0.13 -23.85
CA THR A 12 12.12 1.41 -23.74
C THR A 12 12.17 2.03 -22.34
N ASP A 13 11.58 1.42 -21.32
CA ASP A 13 11.47 1.98 -19.95
C ASP A 13 12.74 1.81 -19.08
N MET A 14 13.69 0.96 -19.47
CA MET A 14 14.91 0.70 -18.69
C MET A 14 15.99 1.79 -18.81
N ALA A 15 15.86 2.68 -19.79
CA ALA A 15 16.90 3.65 -20.15
C ALA A 15 16.76 5.01 -19.46
N ASP A 16 15.62 5.30 -18.83
CA ASP A 16 15.41 6.62 -18.25
C ASP A 16 16.13 6.77 -16.90
N PRO A 17 16.86 7.88 -16.70
CA PRO A 17 17.56 8.15 -15.45
C PRO A 17 16.57 8.45 -14.33
N ILE A 18 16.89 8.01 -13.11
CA ILE A 18 16.10 8.34 -11.92
C ILE A 18 16.11 9.85 -11.70
N ARG A 19 14.93 10.45 -11.51
CA ARG A 19 14.79 11.89 -11.26
C ARG A 19 14.81 12.14 -9.76
N TYR A 20 15.78 12.93 -9.30
CA TYR A 20 15.94 13.28 -7.89
C TYR A 20 15.47 14.71 -7.61
N SER A 21 14.75 14.90 -6.51
CA SER A 21 14.31 16.22 -6.04
C SER A 21 14.29 16.25 -4.51
N PHE A 22 14.50 17.42 -3.91
CA PHE A 22 14.40 17.59 -2.47
C PHE A 22 12.96 17.90 -2.06
N GLY A 23 12.47 17.17 -1.07
CA GLY A 23 11.18 17.38 -0.43
C GLY A 23 11.34 18.15 0.89
N ALA A 24 11.26 19.48 0.81
CA ALA A 24 11.61 20.37 1.93
C ALA A 24 13.02 20.09 2.47
N ASP A 25 13.25 20.27 3.77
CA ASP A 25 14.59 20.26 4.37
C ASP A 25 15.09 18.86 4.77
N GLU A 26 14.19 17.88 4.90
CA GLU A 26 14.49 16.57 5.52
C GLU A 26 14.24 15.37 4.58
N HIS A 27 13.89 15.59 3.31
CA HIS A 27 13.56 14.48 2.40
C HIS A 27 14.25 14.60 1.04
N LEU A 28 14.74 13.47 0.56
CA LEU A 28 15.12 13.27 -0.83
C LEU A 28 14.07 12.37 -1.48
N PHE A 29 13.46 12.83 -2.55
CA PHE A 29 12.51 12.08 -3.36
C PHE A 29 13.18 11.65 -4.67
N ALA A 30 12.98 10.39 -5.02
CA ALA A 30 13.48 9.80 -6.24
C ALA A 30 12.31 9.17 -7.02
N GLU A 31 12.11 9.66 -8.23
CA GLU A 31 11.16 9.09 -9.18
C GLU A 31 11.91 8.16 -10.13
N VAL A 32 11.61 6.87 -10.06
CA VAL A 32 12.34 5.83 -10.81
C VAL A 32 11.83 5.72 -12.24
N SER A 33 10.51 5.83 -12.42
CA SER A 33 9.85 5.86 -13.73
C SER A 33 8.46 6.48 -13.62
N GLU A 34 8.02 7.15 -14.68
CA GLU A 34 6.61 7.55 -14.84
C GLU A 34 5.70 6.34 -15.03
N SER A 35 6.25 5.24 -15.55
CA SER A 35 5.53 3.98 -15.72
C SER A 35 5.51 3.21 -14.39
N MET A 36 4.30 2.97 -13.88
CA MET A 36 4.09 2.17 -12.67
C MET A 36 4.18 0.67 -13.01
N SER A 37 5.41 0.22 -13.31
CA SER A 37 5.73 -1.15 -13.73
C SER A 37 6.45 -1.95 -12.63
N LEU A 38 6.40 -3.28 -12.71
CA LEU A 38 7.19 -4.15 -11.82
C LEU A 38 8.70 -3.94 -12.02
N GLU A 39 9.13 -3.67 -13.25
CA GLU A 39 10.53 -3.38 -13.57
C GLU A 39 11.04 -2.13 -12.85
N ALA A 40 10.27 -1.04 -12.88
CA ALA A 40 10.58 0.17 -12.13
C ALA A 40 10.63 -0.10 -10.61
N PHE A 41 9.74 -0.95 -10.10
CA PHE A 41 9.78 -1.38 -8.71
C PHE A 41 11.08 -2.12 -8.36
N PHE A 42 11.52 -3.08 -9.18
CA PHE A 42 12.76 -3.82 -8.93
C PHE A 42 14.00 -2.93 -9.03
N LYS A 43 14.01 -1.94 -9.94
CA LYS A 43 15.05 -0.92 -10.01
C LYS A 43 15.10 -0.10 -8.71
N GLY A 44 13.96 0.40 -8.25
CA GLY A 44 13.85 1.13 -6.98
C GLY A 44 14.27 0.27 -5.77
N LEU A 45 13.89 -1.01 -5.75
CA LEU A 45 14.28 -1.96 -4.71
C LEU A 45 15.79 -2.19 -4.66
N ALA A 46 16.44 -2.31 -5.82
CA ALA A 46 17.88 -2.48 -5.90
C ALA A 46 18.63 -1.27 -5.31
N VAL A 47 18.20 -0.06 -5.70
CA VAL A 47 18.81 1.21 -5.23
C VAL A 47 18.57 1.40 -3.73
N THR A 48 17.33 1.24 -3.26
CA THR A 48 17.01 1.41 -1.83
C THR A 48 17.78 0.43 -0.95
N ARG A 49 17.89 -0.84 -1.34
CA ARG A 49 18.73 -1.81 -0.63
C ARG A 49 20.22 -1.46 -0.67
N ALA A 50 20.71 -0.88 -1.77
CA ALA A 50 22.09 -0.41 -1.85
C ALA A 50 22.34 0.75 -0.88
N VAL A 51 21.42 1.70 -0.80
CA VAL A 51 21.50 2.82 0.16
C VAL A 51 21.41 2.34 1.60
N GLU A 52 20.52 1.39 1.93
CA GLU A 52 20.42 0.82 3.27
C GLU A 52 21.72 0.16 3.72
N ARG A 53 22.44 -0.53 2.82
CA ARG A 53 23.74 -1.15 3.11
C ARG A 53 24.86 -0.15 3.39
N LEU A 54 24.72 1.11 2.98
CA LEU A 54 25.72 2.13 3.28
C LEU A 54 25.68 2.59 4.74
N GLU A 55 24.57 2.33 5.44
CA GLU A 55 24.37 2.73 6.85
C GLU A 55 24.75 4.20 7.10
N LEU A 56 24.36 5.09 6.17
CA LEU A 56 24.76 6.50 6.18
C LEU A 56 24.30 7.20 7.46
N ASP A 57 25.26 7.82 8.17
CA ASP A 57 24.93 8.55 9.37
C ASP A 57 24.06 9.78 9.06
N GLY A 58 22.88 9.85 9.68
CA GLY A 58 21.89 10.89 9.40
C GLY A 58 20.73 10.45 8.52
N VAL A 59 20.77 9.26 7.88
CA VAL A 59 19.57 8.69 7.24
C VAL A 59 18.65 8.11 8.31
N LEU A 60 17.38 8.53 8.30
CA LEU A 60 16.37 8.15 9.30
C LEU A 60 15.39 7.09 8.78
N ASP A 61 15.06 7.12 7.50
CA ASP A 61 14.14 6.17 6.89
C ASP A 61 14.37 6.08 5.37
N VAL A 62 14.19 4.89 4.80
CA VAL A 62 14.23 4.62 3.36
C VAL A 62 12.93 3.93 2.99
N CYS A 63 12.09 4.63 2.23
CA CYS A 63 10.73 4.21 1.92
C CYS A 63 10.57 3.99 0.42
N LEU A 64 10.58 2.72 -0.01
CA LEU A 64 10.22 2.34 -1.37
C LEU A 64 8.70 2.38 -1.57
N ALA A 65 8.26 2.95 -2.69
CA ALA A 65 6.87 3.10 -3.06
C ALA A 65 6.67 2.92 -4.57
N ASN A 66 6.40 1.67 -4.98
CA ASN A 66 6.15 1.30 -6.38
C ASN A 66 7.30 1.76 -7.30
N ALA A 67 7.09 2.76 -8.15
CA ALA A 67 8.08 3.33 -9.07
C ALA A 67 8.79 4.59 -8.53
N SER A 68 8.84 4.75 -7.20
CA SER A 68 9.50 5.86 -6.53
C SER A 68 10.03 5.44 -5.17
N PHE A 69 10.94 6.20 -4.61
CA PHE A 69 11.33 6.06 -3.21
C PHE A 69 11.58 7.41 -2.56
N GLN A 70 11.49 7.44 -1.24
CA GLN A 70 11.78 8.60 -0.43
C GLN A 70 12.78 8.23 0.66
N ILE A 71 13.79 9.08 0.84
CA ILE A 71 14.74 8.96 1.94
C ILE A 71 14.51 10.15 2.87
N ARG A 72 14.22 9.87 4.13
CA ARG A 72 14.19 10.88 5.18
C ARG A 72 15.54 10.94 5.87
N PHE A 73 16.07 12.14 6.06
CA PHE A 73 17.39 12.35 6.67
C PHE A 73 17.40 13.55 7.61
N ASP A 74 18.43 13.61 8.46
CA ASP A 74 18.72 14.71 9.37
C ASP A 74 19.78 15.64 8.75
N PRO A 75 19.43 16.86 8.30
CA PRO A 75 20.35 17.78 7.65
C PRO A 75 21.47 18.29 8.57
N ASP A 76 21.30 18.20 9.90
CA ASP A 76 22.34 18.55 10.86
C ASP A 76 23.45 17.47 10.93
N ARG A 77 23.18 16.26 10.41
CA ARG A 77 24.10 15.11 10.42
C ARG A 77 24.67 14.79 9.03
N ILE A 78 23.86 14.92 7.99
CA ILE A 78 24.28 14.71 6.59
C ILE A 78 23.80 15.85 5.71
N ALA A 79 24.75 16.48 4.99
CA ALA A 79 24.40 17.54 4.06
C ALA A 79 23.54 16.98 2.92
N PRO A 80 22.45 17.66 2.50
CA PRO A 80 21.54 17.18 1.45
C PRO A 80 22.24 16.76 0.15
N HIS A 81 23.23 17.54 -0.29
CA HIS A 81 24.02 17.21 -1.48
C HIS A 81 24.94 16.00 -1.28
N ALA A 82 25.51 15.82 -0.09
CA ALA A 82 26.33 14.64 0.20
C ALA A 82 25.48 13.36 0.18
N LEU A 83 24.25 13.42 0.71
CA LEU A 83 23.29 12.32 0.59
C LEU A 83 22.96 12.01 -0.87
N LEU A 84 22.65 13.03 -1.68
CA LEU A 84 22.32 12.84 -3.09
C LEU A 84 23.47 12.16 -3.87
N GLU A 85 24.70 12.60 -3.65
CA GLU A 85 25.88 12.00 -4.31
C GLU A 85 26.10 10.55 -3.85
N ALA A 86 25.90 10.24 -2.56
CA ALA A 86 25.97 8.87 -2.06
C ALA A 86 24.88 7.97 -2.67
N VAL A 87 23.65 8.48 -2.82
CA VAL A 87 22.55 7.74 -3.45
C VAL A 87 22.82 7.48 -4.93
N ARG A 88 23.36 8.45 -5.67
CA ARG A 88 23.75 8.27 -7.07
C ARG A 88 24.89 7.26 -7.22
N ALA A 89 25.87 7.28 -6.32
CA ALA A 89 26.91 6.26 -6.31
C ALA A 89 26.32 4.86 -6.07
N ALA A 90 25.41 4.74 -5.11
CA ALA A 90 24.71 3.48 -4.84
C ALA A 90 23.85 3.00 -6.01
N GLU A 91 23.25 3.92 -6.79
CA GLU A 91 22.49 3.60 -8.00
C GLU A 91 23.37 2.93 -9.07
N VAL A 92 24.60 3.40 -9.27
CA VAL A 92 25.53 2.82 -10.27
C VAL A 92 25.86 1.36 -9.94
N ASP A 93 26.03 1.06 -8.65
CA ASP A 93 26.35 -0.28 -8.16
C ASP A 93 25.09 -1.15 -7.90
N ALA A 94 23.89 -0.59 -8.08
CA ALA A 94 22.65 -1.28 -7.79
C ALA A 94 22.37 -2.38 -8.82
N VAL A 95 22.52 -3.63 -8.40
CA VAL A 95 22.14 -4.79 -9.20
C VAL A 95 20.76 -5.26 -8.76
N ALA A 96 19.81 -5.32 -9.70
CA ALA A 96 18.52 -5.93 -9.44
C ALA A 96 18.68 -7.42 -9.12
N GLU A 97 18.21 -7.83 -7.94
CA GLU A 97 18.18 -9.22 -7.55
C GLU A 97 17.27 -10.02 -8.49
N ARG A 98 17.80 -11.09 -9.07
CA ARG A 98 17.04 -11.96 -9.98
C ARG A 98 16.06 -12.88 -9.26
N THR A 99 16.25 -13.08 -7.96
CA THR A 99 15.44 -13.96 -7.13
C THR A 99 15.15 -13.26 -5.81
N LEU A 100 13.89 -13.26 -5.40
CA LEU A 100 13.46 -12.76 -4.10
C LEU A 100 12.90 -13.91 -3.28
N GLN A 101 13.28 -13.97 -2.00
CA GLN A 101 12.57 -14.80 -1.04
C GLN A 101 11.18 -14.20 -0.84
N THR A 102 10.14 -14.99 -1.16
CA THR A 102 8.74 -14.55 -1.10
C THR A 102 7.89 -15.55 -0.34
N ARG A 103 6.85 -15.03 0.32
CA ARG A 103 5.81 -15.83 0.97
C ARG A 103 4.54 -15.74 0.15
N ILE A 104 3.91 -16.89 -0.12
CA ILE A 104 2.59 -16.94 -0.74
C ILE A 104 1.53 -16.92 0.36
N ILE A 105 0.58 -15.99 0.29
CA ILE A 105 -0.54 -15.87 1.22
C ILE A 105 -1.84 -15.95 0.44
N GLU A 106 -2.65 -16.97 0.71
CA GLU A 106 -4.00 -17.05 0.13
C GLU A 106 -4.98 -16.16 0.90
N ILE A 107 -5.65 -15.26 0.19
CA ILE A 107 -6.63 -14.33 0.72
C ILE A 107 -7.99 -14.67 0.13
N PRO A 108 -8.93 -15.23 0.91
CA PRO A 108 -10.29 -15.45 0.45
C PRO A 108 -10.99 -14.09 0.33
N VAL A 109 -11.72 -13.90 -0.76
CA VAL A 109 -12.53 -12.69 -0.99
C VAL A 109 -13.94 -13.07 -1.38
N LEU A 110 -14.91 -12.45 -0.70
CA LEU A 110 -16.31 -12.46 -1.12
C LEU A 110 -16.52 -11.26 -2.04
N TYR A 111 -16.54 -11.52 -3.35
CA TYR A 111 -16.84 -10.50 -4.35
C TYR A 111 -18.32 -10.14 -4.33
N ASN A 112 -18.63 -8.88 -4.68
CA ASN A 112 -19.98 -8.34 -4.70
C ASN A 112 -20.74 -8.58 -3.38
N ASP A 113 -20.04 -8.44 -2.25
CA ASP A 113 -20.67 -8.59 -0.94
C ASP A 113 -21.67 -7.45 -0.67
N PRO A 114 -22.72 -7.70 0.13
CA PRO A 114 -23.76 -6.70 0.38
C PRO A 114 -23.26 -5.39 1.01
N TRP A 115 -22.17 -5.43 1.80
CA TRP A 115 -21.70 -4.28 2.57
C TRP A 115 -20.89 -3.31 1.70
N THR A 116 -19.99 -3.84 0.88
CA THR A 116 -19.28 -3.03 -0.12
C THR A 116 -20.24 -2.56 -1.20
N HIS A 117 -21.21 -3.39 -1.61
CA HIS A 117 -22.27 -3.00 -2.54
C HIS A 117 -23.13 -1.85 -2.01
N GLU A 118 -23.61 -1.92 -0.77
CA GLU A 118 -24.35 -0.82 -0.16
C GLU A 118 -23.48 0.44 -0.11
N THR A 119 -22.23 0.31 0.32
CA THR A 119 -21.32 1.45 0.47
C THR A 119 -21.03 2.11 -0.87
N LEU A 120 -20.72 1.32 -1.90
CA LEU A 120 -20.43 1.85 -3.24
C LEU A 120 -21.67 2.56 -3.79
N MET A 121 -22.88 2.02 -3.58
CA MET A 121 -24.12 2.63 -4.06
C MET A 121 -24.43 3.99 -3.41
N ARG A 122 -24.10 4.17 -2.12
CA ARG A 122 -24.25 5.48 -1.43
C ARG A 122 -23.38 6.59 -2.04
N PHE A 123 -22.31 6.25 -2.74
CA PHE A 123 -21.37 7.22 -3.33
C PHE A 123 -21.33 7.18 -4.86
N ARG A 124 -22.40 6.72 -5.53
CA ARG A 124 -22.48 6.70 -7.01
C ARG A 124 -22.23 8.08 -7.65
N ASP A 125 -22.65 9.16 -7.00
CA ASP A 125 -22.46 10.54 -7.49
C ASP A 125 -20.98 10.95 -7.65
N ARG A 126 -20.06 10.19 -7.07
CA ARG A 126 -18.61 10.41 -7.13
C ARG A 126 -17.89 9.54 -8.16
N HIS A 127 -18.61 8.60 -8.76
CA HIS A 127 -18.10 7.62 -9.70
C HIS A 127 -18.15 8.14 -11.14
N GLN A 128 -17.32 7.57 -12.02
CA GLN A 128 -17.32 7.85 -13.46
C GLN A 128 -18.62 7.46 -14.14
N ASP A 129 -19.25 6.42 -13.63
CA ASP A 129 -20.49 5.85 -14.13
C ASP A 129 -21.43 5.59 -12.95
N PRO A 130 -22.30 6.57 -12.60
CA PRO A 130 -23.20 6.44 -11.46
C PRO A 130 -24.27 5.34 -11.63
N GLY A 131 -24.49 4.85 -12.85
CA GLY A 131 -25.53 3.85 -13.16
C GLY A 131 -25.08 2.41 -13.01
N SER A 132 -23.80 2.16 -12.71
CA SER A 132 -23.24 0.81 -12.56
C SER A 132 -22.55 0.60 -11.21
N THR A 133 -22.40 -0.67 -10.84
CA THR A 133 -21.50 -1.10 -9.78
C THR A 133 -20.03 -0.95 -10.20
N ASP A 134 -19.14 -0.94 -9.22
CA ASP A 134 -17.69 -0.89 -9.44
C ASP A 134 -17.20 -2.10 -10.25
N LEU A 135 -17.80 -3.28 -10.04
CA LEU A 135 -17.49 -4.51 -10.78
C LEU A 135 -17.96 -4.47 -12.24
N GLU A 136 -19.19 -4.02 -12.49
CA GLU A 136 -19.71 -3.85 -13.86
C GLU A 136 -18.89 -2.81 -14.63
N TYR A 137 -18.56 -1.70 -13.99
CA TYR A 137 -17.68 -0.69 -14.57
C TYR A 137 -16.30 -1.27 -14.91
N ALA A 138 -15.69 -1.98 -13.97
CA ALA A 138 -14.37 -2.58 -14.16
C ALA A 138 -14.35 -3.65 -15.27
N ALA A 139 -15.36 -4.52 -15.33
CA ALA A 139 -15.51 -5.50 -16.41
C ALA A 139 -15.61 -4.82 -17.77
N ARG A 140 -16.47 -3.79 -17.88
CA ARG A 140 -16.73 -3.06 -19.13
C ARG A 140 -15.49 -2.35 -19.67
N ILE A 141 -14.76 -1.62 -18.83
CA ILE A 141 -13.58 -0.86 -19.30
C ILE A 141 -12.38 -1.77 -19.64
N ASN A 142 -12.37 -3.02 -19.12
CA ASN A 142 -11.38 -4.03 -19.46
C ASN A 142 -11.84 -4.94 -20.61
N ASN A 143 -12.93 -4.59 -21.31
CA ASN A 143 -13.49 -5.35 -22.44
C ASN A 143 -13.81 -6.82 -22.11
N LEU A 144 -14.24 -7.09 -20.87
CA LEU A 144 -14.67 -8.41 -20.44
C LEU A 144 -16.18 -8.55 -20.62
N ALA A 145 -16.63 -9.79 -20.85
CA ALA A 145 -18.02 -10.08 -21.19
C ALA A 145 -19.00 -9.68 -20.06
N ASP A 146 -18.61 -9.95 -18.81
CA ASP A 146 -19.44 -9.73 -17.62
C ASP A 146 -18.57 -9.65 -16.34
N VAL A 147 -19.26 -9.50 -15.20
CA VAL A 147 -18.64 -9.44 -13.88
C VAL A 147 -17.92 -10.74 -13.51
N ASP A 148 -18.45 -11.90 -13.90
CA ASP A 148 -17.85 -13.20 -13.56
C ASP A 148 -16.53 -13.39 -14.31
N ALA A 149 -16.46 -12.99 -15.57
CA ALA A 149 -15.23 -12.96 -16.35
C ALA A 149 -14.18 -12.03 -15.73
N PHE A 150 -14.60 -10.86 -15.20
CA PHE A 150 -13.72 -9.96 -14.47
C PHE A 150 -13.19 -10.59 -13.18
N ILE A 151 -14.06 -11.20 -12.37
CA ILE A 151 -13.67 -11.87 -11.12
C ILE A 151 -12.69 -13.01 -11.43
N ALA A 152 -12.94 -13.80 -12.47
CA ALA A 152 -12.05 -14.87 -12.91
C ALA A 152 -10.68 -14.33 -13.34
N ALA A 153 -10.63 -13.24 -14.09
CA ALA A 153 -9.37 -12.58 -14.48
C ALA A 153 -8.62 -12.01 -13.26
N HIS A 154 -9.34 -11.37 -12.33
CA HIS A 154 -8.76 -10.73 -11.15
C HIS A 154 -8.20 -11.76 -10.15
N SER A 155 -8.92 -12.85 -9.92
CA SER A 155 -8.53 -13.93 -8.98
C SER A 155 -7.71 -15.06 -9.61
N GLY A 156 -7.59 -15.10 -10.94
CA GLY A 156 -6.90 -16.16 -11.67
C GLY A 156 -5.38 -16.03 -11.70
N ALA A 157 -4.81 -14.96 -11.13
CA ALA A 157 -3.38 -14.70 -11.10
C ALA A 157 -2.91 -14.26 -9.70
N PRO A 158 -1.65 -14.56 -9.34
CA PRO A 158 -1.06 -14.06 -8.12
C PRO A 158 -0.82 -12.55 -8.18
N TRP A 159 -0.77 -11.94 -7.02
CA TRP A 159 -0.55 -10.51 -6.82
C TRP A 159 0.70 -10.28 -5.97
N PHE A 160 1.59 -9.40 -6.43
CA PHE A 160 2.82 -9.05 -5.75
C PHE A 160 2.63 -7.79 -4.91
N VAL A 161 2.91 -7.84 -3.60
CA VAL A 161 2.87 -6.65 -2.73
C VAL A 161 4.11 -5.81 -2.98
N SER A 162 3.93 -4.65 -3.61
CA SER A 162 5.01 -3.71 -3.92
C SER A 162 5.23 -2.63 -2.86
N MET A 163 4.23 -2.35 -2.03
CA MET A 163 4.35 -1.37 -0.95
C MET A 163 3.32 -1.68 0.13
N VAL A 164 3.63 -1.35 1.39
CA VAL A 164 2.65 -1.27 2.47
C VAL A 164 2.59 0.19 2.94
N GLY A 165 1.41 0.81 2.98
CA GLY A 165 1.33 2.23 3.28
C GLY A 165 -0.05 2.84 3.06
N PHE A 166 -0.13 4.18 2.97
CA PHE A 166 -1.36 4.99 3.04
C PHE A 166 -2.03 4.97 4.43
N VAL A 167 -2.36 3.77 4.91
CA VAL A 167 -2.70 3.51 6.31
C VAL A 167 -1.98 2.23 6.75
N ALA A 168 -1.66 2.13 8.03
CA ALA A 168 -0.91 1.01 8.58
C ALA A 168 -1.46 -0.35 8.09
N GLY A 169 -0.57 -1.15 7.50
CA GLY A 169 -0.88 -2.50 7.03
C GLY A 169 -1.71 -2.62 5.74
N LEU A 170 -2.01 -1.53 5.03
CA LEU A 170 -2.66 -1.62 3.70
C LEU A 170 -1.62 -2.00 2.63
N PRO A 171 -1.76 -3.17 1.97
CA PRO A 171 -0.85 -3.58 0.90
C PRO A 171 -1.30 -2.96 -0.44
N PHE A 172 -0.35 -2.42 -1.19
CA PHE A 172 -0.48 -2.16 -2.62
C PHE A 172 0.04 -3.36 -3.39
N MET A 173 -0.78 -3.87 -4.30
CA MET A 173 -0.55 -5.14 -4.96
C MET A 173 -0.57 -4.98 -6.48
N PHE A 174 0.40 -5.57 -7.15
CA PHE A 174 0.49 -5.67 -8.60
C PHE A 174 0.10 -7.06 -9.08
N GLN A 175 -0.77 -7.14 -10.08
CA GLN A 175 -1.09 -8.43 -10.69
C GLN A 175 0.13 -8.98 -11.46
N MET A 176 0.52 -10.22 -11.19
CA MET A 176 1.65 -10.88 -11.85
C MET A 176 1.21 -11.54 -13.17
N VAL A 177 0.85 -10.71 -14.14
CA VAL A 177 0.51 -11.09 -15.51
C VAL A 177 1.27 -10.21 -16.50
N GLU A 178 1.31 -10.63 -17.76
CA GLU A 178 1.80 -9.80 -18.87
C GLU A 178 1.00 -8.49 -18.96
N ARG A 179 1.65 -7.42 -19.44
CA ARG A 179 1.12 -6.05 -19.37
C ARG A 179 -0.20 -5.92 -20.14
N GLU A 180 -0.36 -6.66 -21.22
CA GLU A 180 -1.56 -6.70 -22.07
C GLU A 180 -2.77 -7.33 -21.36
N ARG A 181 -2.52 -8.15 -20.34
CA ARG A 181 -3.54 -8.82 -19.54
C ARG A 181 -3.80 -8.13 -18.19
N GLN A 182 -3.01 -7.11 -17.86
CA GLN A 182 -3.09 -6.44 -16.58
C GLN A 182 -4.39 -5.62 -16.49
N LEU A 183 -5.17 -5.88 -15.45
CA LEU A 183 -6.42 -5.15 -15.23
C LEU A 183 -6.14 -3.69 -14.85
N GLN A 184 -6.79 -2.76 -15.55
CA GLN A 184 -6.67 -1.32 -15.31
C GLN A 184 -8.03 -0.74 -14.96
N VAL A 185 -8.12 -0.09 -13.81
CA VAL A 185 -9.38 0.47 -13.33
C VAL A 185 -9.17 1.80 -12.63
N PRO A 186 -9.63 2.95 -13.18
CA PRO A 186 -9.35 4.25 -12.60
C PRO A 186 -10.01 4.44 -11.23
N LYS A 187 -9.35 5.25 -10.38
CA LYS A 187 -9.91 5.72 -9.11
C LYS A 187 -11.15 6.59 -9.37
N TYR A 188 -12.07 6.66 -8.41
CA TYR A 188 -13.24 7.55 -8.46
C TYR A 188 -12.83 8.99 -8.76
N LEU A 189 -13.71 9.73 -9.44
CA LEU A 189 -13.50 11.16 -9.73
C LEU A 189 -13.35 11.97 -8.45
N ARG A 190 -14.12 11.62 -7.42
CA ARG A 190 -14.02 12.18 -6.07
C ARG A 190 -13.90 11.04 -5.06
N PRO A 191 -12.94 11.06 -4.12
CA PRO A 191 -12.81 9.99 -3.15
C PRO A 191 -14.07 9.90 -2.28
N ARG A 192 -14.44 8.68 -1.89
CA ARG A 192 -15.50 8.42 -0.92
C ARG A 192 -15.04 8.79 0.47
N THR A 193 -15.96 9.24 1.32
CA THR A 193 -15.67 9.49 2.74
C THR A 193 -15.76 8.24 3.60
N ASP A 194 -16.26 7.13 3.04
CA ASP A 194 -16.38 5.86 3.73
C ASP A 194 -16.05 4.69 2.79
N THR A 195 -15.36 3.69 3.33
CA THR A 195 -14.95 2.43 2.70
C THR A 195 -14.83 1.41 3.83
N PRO A 196 -15.56 0.28 3.80
CA PRO A 196 -15.54 -0.70 4.88
C PRO A 196 -14.13 -1.28 5.11
N LYS A 197 -13.86 -1.69 6.35
CA LYS A 197 -12.62 -2.42 6.67
C LYS A 197 -12.56 -3.73 5.87
N LEU A 198 -11.36 -4.14 5.48
CA LEU A 198 -11.04 -5.35 4.73
C LEU A 198 -11.63 -5.38 3.30
N THR A 199 -12.04 -4.23 2.77
CA THR A 199 -12.47 -4.10 1.39
C THR A 199 -11.29 -4.37 0.46
N LEU A 200 -11.46 -5.28 -0.51
CA LEU A 200 -10.60 -5.40 -1.68
C LEU A 200 -10.97 -4.27 -2.64
N GLY A 201 -10.00 -3.40 -2.94
CA GLY A 201 -10.19 -2.34 -3.91
C GLY A 201 -9.14 -2.29 -5.01
N HIS A 202 -9.48 -1.67 -6.14
CA HIS A 202 -8.61 -1.55 -7.32
C HIS A 202 -8.56 -0.10 -7.83
N GLY A 203 -7.36 0.38 -8.15
CA GLY A 203 -7.13 1.74 -8.63
C GLY A 203 -5.87 1.82 -9.50
N GLY A 204 -6.04 2.26 -10.74
CA GLY A 204 -5.03 2.11 -11.79
C GLY A 204 -4.74 0.62 -12.04
N CYS A 205 -3.47 0.26 -11.94
CA CYS A 205 -2.94 -1.10 -12.05
C CYS A 205 -2.85 -1.83 -10.70
N PHE A 206 -3.29 -1.20 -9.61
CA PHE A 206 -3.08 -1.70 -8.25
C PHE A 206 -4.34 -2.27 -7.64
N GLY A 207 -4.21 -3.45 -7.05
CA GLY A 207 -5.09 -3.95 -6.01
C GLY A 207 -4.65 -3.45 -4.63
N CYS A 208 -5.58 -3.35 -3.69
CA CYS A 208 -5.30 -3.08 -2.29
C CYS A 208 -6.35 -3.71 -1.39
N ILE A 209 -6.02 -3.87 -0.10
CA ILE A 209 -6.98 -4.28 0.92
C ILE A 209 -7.00 -3.23 2.02
N TYR A 210 -8.13 -2.57 2.21
CA TYR A 210 -8.29 -1.51 3.20
C TYR A 210 -8.15 -2.07 4.62
N SER A 211 -7.05 -1.75 5.32
CA SER A 211 -6.78 -2.29 6.66
C SER A 211 -7.71 -1.74 7.74
N VAL A 212 -8.21 -0.51 7.55
CA VAL A 212 -9.16 0.18 8.43
C VAL A 212 -10.32 0.76 7.62
N ARG A 213 -11.45 1.04 8.27
CA ARG A 213 -12.54 1.80 7.66
C ARG A 213 -12.11 3.26 7.49
N GLY A 214 -12.34 3.86 6.34
CA GLY A 214 -11.92 5.25 6.08
C GLY A 214 -12.28 5.76 4.69
N ALA A 215 -11.74 6.93 4.33
CA ALA A 215 -11.89 7.49 2.99
C ALA A 215 -11.10 6.67 1.96
N GLY A 216 -11.62 6.56 0.74
CA GLY A 216 -11.02 5.73 -0.31
C GLY A 216 -11.47 6.14 -1.70
N GLY A 217 -10.56 6.09 -2.66
CA GLY A 217 -10.83 6.40 -4.07
C GLY A 217 -10.83 5.19 -4.99
N TYR A 218 -10.43 4.01 -4.52
CA TYR A 218 -10.31 2.82 -5.38
C TYR A 218 -11.71 2.23 -5.64
N GLN A 219 -11.91 1.57 -6.76
CA GLN A 219 -13.10 0.74 -6.98
C GLN A 219 -13.18 -0.35 -5.91
N MET A 220 -14.36 -0.69 -5.41
CA MET A 220 -14.58 -1.69 -4.36
C MET A 220 -15.18 -2.96 -4.97
N PHE A 221 -14.50 -4.09 -4.81
CA PHE A 221 -14.88 -5.36 -5.46
C PHE A 221 -15.45 -6.40 -4.50
N GLY A 222 -15.08 -6.33 -3.23
CA GLY A 222 -15.51 -7.32 -2.25
C GLY A 222 -14.84 -7.11 -0.90
N VAL A 223 -15.04 -8.06 0.01
CA VAL A 223 -14.45 -8.05 1.35
C VAL A 223 -13.70 -9.35 1.62
N THR A 224 -12.57 -9.25 2.32
CA THR A 224 -11.90 -10.43 2.88
C THR A 224 -12.27 -10.61 4.36
N PRO A 225 -12.54 -11.85 4.83
CA PRO A 225 -12.71 -12.12 6.26
C PRO A 225 -11.39 -12.15 7.03
N ALA A 226 -10.24 -12.18 6.33
CA ALA A 226 -8.94 -12.33 6.95
C ALA A 226 -8.42 -10.97 7.48
N PRO A 227 -8.09 -10.85 8.78
CA PRO A 227 -7.44 -9.66 9.28
C PRO A 227 -6.02 -9.55 8.72
N ILE A 228 -5.76 -8.44 8.03
CA ILE A 228 -4.45 -8.10 7.46
C ILE A 228 -3.59 -7.22 8.38
N TYR A 229 -4.23 -6.55 9.34
CA TYR A 229 -3.60 -5.68 10.32
C TYR A 229 -4.31 -5.78 11.67
N ASP A 230 -3.53 -5.94 12.74
CA ASP A 230 -3.99 -5.94 14.12
C ASP A 230 -2.88 -5.36 15.03
N LEU A 231 -3.27 -4.51 15.98
CA LEU A 231 -2.36 -3.83 16.92
C LEU A 231 -1.85 -4.75 18.04
N ILE A 232 -2.57 -5.83 18.35
CA ILE A 232 -2.28 -6.72 19.48
C ILE A 232 -1.38 -7.89 19.05
N TRP A 233 -1.31 -8.16 17.75
CA TRP A 233 -0.46 -9.20 17.19
C TRP A 233 0.86 -8.58 16.72
N PRO A 234 2.01 -9.22 16.93
CA PRO A 234 3.27 -8.74 16.38
C PRO A 234 3.13 -8.61 14.84
N LEU A 235 3.56 -7.46 14.30
CA LEU A 235 3.60 -7.05 12.88
C LEU A 235 4.33 -8.09 11.98
N GLN A 236 3.74 -9.28 11.79
CA GLN A 236 4.42 -10.44 11.16
C GLN A 236 3.72 -10.99 9.92
N ARG A 237 2.50 -10.56 9.58
CA ARG A 237 1.80 -11.02 8.37
C ARG A 237 2.19 -10.25 7.12
N LEU A 238 2.35 -8.94 7.22
CA LEU A 238 2.73 -8.06 6.12
C LEU A 238 3.95 -7.24 6.56
N LYS A 239 5.15 -7.81 6.43
CA LYS A 239 6.38 -7.02 6.58
C LYS A 239 6.87 -6.58 5.19
N PRO A 240 7.48 -5.40 5.03
CA PRO A 240 7.99 -4.91 3.74
C PRO A 240 9.30 -5.59 3.33
N ASP A 241 10.04 -6.15 4.29
CA ASP A 241 11.30 -6.89 4.06
C ASP A 241 11.08 -8.23 3.32
N ALA A 242 9.87 -8.77 3.41
CA ALA A 242 9.44 -9.94 2.67
C ALA A 242 8.46 -9.50 1.58
N SER A 243 8.90 -9.51 0.33
CA SER A 243 8.02 -9.47 -0.84
C SER A 243 6.94 -10.54 -0.69
N ILE A 244 5.71 -10.13 -0.36
CA ILE A 244 4.59 -11.05 -0.16
C ILE A 244 3.86 -11.19 -1.48
N CYS A 245 3.69 -12.41 -1.93
CA CYS A 245 2.83 -12.75 -3.04
C CYS A 245 1.46 -13.12 -2.48
N GLY A 246 0.49 -12.21 -2.60
CA GLY A 246 -0.91 -12.47 -2.25
C GLY A 246 -1.59 -13.25 -3.38
N PHE A 247 -2.18 -14.40 -3.06
CA PHE A 247 -3.07 -15.10 -3.98
C PHE A 247 -4.51 -14.80 -3.58
N VAL A 248 -5.19 -13.97 -4.37
CA VAL A 248 -6.60 -13.65 -4.14
C VAL A 248 -7.45 -14.73 -4.76
N ARG A 249 -8.12 -15.54 -3.94
CA ARG A 249 -8.94 -16.65 -4.45
C ARG A 249 -10.44 -16.31 -4.38
N SER A 250 -11.13 -16.47 -5.49
CA SER A 250 -12.60 -16.45 -5.56
C SER A 250 -13.12 -17.86 -5.23
N SER A 251 -13.34 -18.16 -3.95
CA SER A 251 -13.96 -19.44 -3.58
C SER A 251 -14.70 -19.32 -2.25
N PHE A 252 -16.02 -19.19 -2.32
CA PHE A 252 -16.95 -19.66 -1.29
C PHE A 252 -18.01 -20.51 -2.00
N PRO A 253 -17.81 -21.83 -2.19
CA PRO A 253 -18.97 -22.71 -2.33
C PRO A 253 -19.71 -22.66 -0.98
N TRP A 254 -21.01 -22.42 -1.00
CA TRP A 254 -21.87 -22.46 0.18
C TRP A 254 -21.70 -23.80 0.91
N MET A 255 -20.82 -23.86 1.91
CA MET A 255 -20.81 -24.92 2.90
C MET A 255 -21.65 -24.45 4.09
N PRO A 256 -22.63 -25.23 4.55
CA PRO A 256 -23.34 -24.91 5.78
C PRO A 256 -22.32 -24.76 6.92
N PHE A 257 -22.54 -23.75 7.76
CA PHE A 257 -21.67 -23.18 8.81
C PHE A 257 -21.08 -24.18 9.85
N TRP A 258 -21.24 -25.48 9.67
CA TRP A 258 -21.01 -26.54 10.65
C TRP A 258 -19.84 -27.48 10.35
N LEU A 259 -19.12 -27.34 9.23
CA LEU A 259 -18.08 -28.32 8.83
C LEU A 259 -16.68 -27.75 8.52
N ILE A 260 -16.33 -26.60 9.07
CA ILE A 260 -14.92 -26.21 9.20
C ILE A 260 -14.49 -26.62 10.61
N PRO A 261 -13.58 -27.60 10.82
CA PRO A 261 -12.95 -27.82 12.11
C PRO A 261 -11.97 -26.66 12.36
N LEU A 262 -12.55 -25.52 12.69
CA LEU A 262 -11.87 -24.34 13.18
C LEU A 262 -11.58 -24.65 14.65
N VAL A 263 -10.35 -25.02 14.96
CA VAL A 263 -9.84 -24.94 16.33
C VAL A 263 -9.85 -23.46 16.71
N ILE A 264 -11.04 -23.01 17.15
CA ILE A 264 -11.26 -21.72 17.78
C ILE A 264 -10.99 -21.96 19.26
N PRO A 265 -9.94 -21.38 19.84
CA PRO A 265 -9.77 -21.38 21.28
C PRO A 265 -11.05 -20.81 21.92
N SER A 266 -11.57 -21.50 22.93
CA SER A 266 -12.87 -21.27 23.59
C SER A 266 -13.09 -19.85 24.17
N ARG A 267 -12.09 -18.95 24.08
CA ARG A 267 -12.21 -17.54 24.44
C ARG A 267 -12.94 -16.66 23.42
N CYS A 268 -13.09 -17.08 22.15
CA CYS A 268 -13.58 -16.19 21.09
C CYS A 268 -15.12 -16.05 21.01
N ARG A 269 -15.91 -16.91 21.68
CA ARG A 269 -17.39 -16.79 21.67
C ARG A 269 -17.93 -15.57 22.40
N ARG A 270 -17.14 -14.93 23.29
CA ARG A 270 -17.60 -13.78 24.08
C ARG A 270 -17.46 -12.44 23.35
N CYS A 271 -16.47 -12.28 22.47
CA CYS A 271 -16.24 -11.04 21.72
C CYS A 271 -17.28 -10.76 20.60
N TRP A 272 -17.99 -11.78 20.13
CA TRP A 272 -19.00 -11.60 19.07
C TRP A 272 -20.32 -11.01 19.61
N HIS A 273 -20.65 -11.25 20.89
CA HIS A 273 -21.86 -10.71 21.52
C HIS A 273 -21.67 -9.32 22.16
N ASP A 274 -20.44 -8.90 22.46
CA ASP A 274 -20.16 -7.62 23.15
C ASP A 274 -20.03 -6.40 22.22
N GLN A 275 -20.29 -6.53 20.91
CA GLN A 275 -20.34 -5.37 19.99
C GLN A 275 -21.52 -4.41 20.27
N GLY A 276 -22.35 -4.70 21.28
CA GLY A 276 -23.44 -3.84 21.76
C GLY A 276 -23.16 -3.05 23.04
N ALA A 277 -22.00 -3.20 23.70
CA ALA A 277 -21.73 -2.51 24.95
C ALA A 277 -20.80 -1.30 24.74
N GLN A 278 -21.40 -0.14 24.50
CA GLN A 278 -20.74 1.16 24.64
C GLN A 278 -20.18 1.32 26.06
N THR A 279 -18.86 1.32 26.20
CA THR A 279 -18.22 1.87 27.40
C THR A 279 -18.25 3.39 27.30
N ARG A 280 -19.02 4.01 28.20
CA ARG A 280 -19.03 5.45 28.46
C ARG A 280 -17.60 5.91 28.76
N SER A 281 -17.02 6.70 27.87
CA SER A 281 -15.83 7.49 28.16
C SER A 281 -16.21 8.62 29.12
N GLY A 282 -15.81 8.49 30.38
CA GLY A 282 -15.68 9.63 31.27
C GLY A 282 -14.57 10.55 30.76
N ASP A 283 -14.83 11.85 30.83
CA ASP A 283 -14.00 13.00 30.46
C ASP A 283 -12.49 12.73 30.34
N LEU A 284 -12.02 12.54 29.09
CA LEU A 284 -10.63 12.79 28.70
C LEU A 284 -10.67 13.82 27.57
N GLY A 285 -10.17 15.02 27.88
CA GLY A 285 -10.11 16.16 26.95
C GLY A 285 -9.36 15.82 25.66
N ALA A 286 -9.76 16.48 24.57
CA ALA A 286 -9.17 16.32 23.25
C ALA A 286 -7.64 16.52 23.28
N GLY A 287 -6.88 15.47 22.94
CA GLY A 287 -5.49 15.61 22.49
C GLY A 287 -4.36 15.12 23.42
N SER A 288 -4.63 14.54 24.59
CA SER A 288 -3.55 14.01 25.44
C SER A 288 -3.24 12.53 25.14
N TRP A 289 -2.43 12.28 24.11
CA TRP A 289 -1.86 10.94 23.87
C TRP A 289 -0.47 10.81 24.51
N PRO A 290 -0.17 9.75 25.28
CA PRO A 290 1.17 9.51 25.79
C PRO A 290 2.15 9.32 24.63
N ARG A 291 3.12 10.22 24.51
CA ARG A 291 4.15 10.21 23.45
C ARG A 291 5.18 9.11 23.72
N ARG A 292 4.94 7.91 23.17
CA ARG A 292 6.03 6.96 22.90
C ARG A 292 6.50 7.21 21.47
N LEU A 293 7.75 7.64 21.33
CA LEU A 293 8.42 7.72 20.03
C LEU A 293 8.44 6.31 19.44
N LEU A 294 7.86 6.13 18.25
CA LEU A 294 8.10 4.93 17.46
C LEU A 294 9.59 4.89 17.10
N PRO A 295 10.24 3.72 17.12
CA PRO A 295 11.61 3.62 16.62
C PRO A 295 11.66 4.08 15.15
N PRO A 296 12.75 4.72 14.69
CA PRO A 296 12.95 4.99 13.27
C PRO A 296 12.82 3.72 12.41
N GLY A 297 12.51 3.85 11.12
CA GLY A 297 12.40 2.73 10.17
C GLY A 297 11.05 2.01 10.09
N HIS A 298 9.95 2.63 10.55
CA HIS A 298 8.60 2.04 10.47
C HIS A 298 7.68 2.72 9.44
N SER A 299 8.13 3.75 8.73
CA SER A 299 7.28 4.46 7.76
C SER A 299 6.92 3.59 6.56
N ALA A 300 7.79 2.63 6.20
CA ALA A 300 7.54 1.59 5.20
C ALA A 300 6.37 0.64 5.54
N LEU A 301 5.82 0.71 6.76
CA LEU A 301 4.62 -0.03 7.18
C LEU A 301 3.34 0.83 7.21
N GLY A 302 3.45 2.10 6.80
CA GLY A 302 2.37 3.09 6.94
C GLY A 302 2.20 3.63 8.37
N CYS A 303 3.20 3.43 9.24
CA CYS A 303 3.22 3.99 10.58
C CYS A 303 3.87 5.37 10.54
N ALA A 304 3.09 6.43 10.82
CA ALA A 304 3.65 7.76 10.94
C ALA A 304 4.48 7.88 12.23
N GLY A 305 5.72 8.36 12.13
CA GLY A 305 6.43 8.89 13.30
C GLY A 305 5.66 10.10 13.86
N PRO A 306 5.74 10.37 15.17
CA PRO A 306 5.09 11.56 15.73
C PRO A 306 5.69 12.82 15.08
N VAL A 307 4.87 13.57 14.36
CA VAL A 307 5.25 14.88 13.84
C VAL A 307 5.41 15.83 15.02
N CYS A 308 6.62 16.33 15.24
CA CYS A 308 6.88 17.31 16.26
C CYS A 308 6.32 18.67 15.82
N ALA A 309 5.02 18.89 16.03
CA ALA A 309 4.35 20.17 15.76
C ALA A 309 4.84 21.35 16.65
N GLN A 310 5.99 21.22 17.31
CA GLN A 310 6.48 22.16 18.34
C GLN A 310 7.90 22.71 18.10
N ARG A 311 8.60 22.35 17.02
CA ARG A 311 9.99 22.83 16.80
C ARG A 311 10.11 24.36 16.56
N CYS A 312 8.99 25.09 16.49
CA CYS A 312 8.95 26.56 16.44
C CYS A 312 8.70 27.26 17.79
N GLN A 313 8.55 26.56 18.92
CA GLN A 313 8.24 27.19 20.22
C GLN A 313 9.43 27.28 21.20
N SER A 314 10.59 26.69 20.88
CA SER A 314 11.71 26.59 21.83
C SER A 314 12.87 27.58 21.61
N THR A 315 12.81 28.44 20.60
CA THR A 315 13.75 29.56 20.49
C THR A 315 12.99 30.85 20.84
N GLY A 316 13.17 31.33 22.07
CA GLY A 316 12.55 32.56 22.60
C GLY A 316 13.01 33.85 21.92
N ARG A 317 12.98 33.92 20.59
CA ARG A 317 13.15 35.15 19.80
C ARG A 317 11.81 35.56 19.23
N GLN A 318 11.39 36.78 19.56
CA GLN A 318 10.17 37.41 19.06
C GLN A 318 10.11 37.38 17.52
N PRO A 319 8.92 37.26 16.92
CA PRO A 319 8.75 37.22 15.48
C PRO A 319 8.85 38.64 14.92
N THR A 320 10.02 39.02 14.41
CA THR A 320 10.14 40.20 13.53
C THR A 320 10.42 39.77 12.10
N ARG A 321 9.42 40.00 11.24
CA ARG A 321 9.45 40.14 9.77
C ARG A 321 9.81 38.88 8.95
N CYS A 322 8.79 38.13 8.55
CA CYS A 322 8.79 37.49 7.22
C CYS A 322 8.64 38.58 6.15
N ARG A 323 9.70 38.83 5.37
CA ARG A 323 9.57 39.39 4.01
C ARG A 323 9.69 38.25 3.01
N ARG A 324 8.80 38.28 2.03
CA ARG A 324 8.71 37.42 0.85
C ARG A 324 10.07 37.23 0.16
N ALA A 325 10.41 35.99 -0.14
CA ALA A 325 10.99 35.50 -1.40
C ALA A 325 10.80 33.98 -1.42
#